data_AF-A0A6I5HS72-F1
#
_entry.id   AF-A0A6I5HS72-F1
#
_cell.length_a   1.000
_cell.length_b   1.000
_cell.length_c   1.000
_cell.angle_alpha   90.00
_cell.angle_beta   90.00
_cell.angle_gamma   90.00
#
_symmetry.space_group_name_H-M   'P 1'
#
loop_
_entity.id
_entity.type
_entity.pdbx_description
1 polymer ?
#
loop_
_entity_poly.entity_id
_entity_poly.type
_entity_poly.pdbx_seq_one_letter_code
_entity_poly.pdbx_strand_id
1 'polypeptide(L)'
;MARPAGNTRLKAARLAAGYHSQQALADALAVGVRQVRRWESDQPPMPQHEVAQALTRLLGQDLESLGFTTPPGAPPDRGRRTVLAATAAAVGLAAVPTQALAMQPATAAEDYQAVTRSHRRLYWSVAPATLHPAALAHATLGCALLPEAAGQTRQRIAAALAETWLLAGRIEFFDLREAERAQQTLLRALQAAGEADDALLGAAILAHSAFGPAWTGDREAAVERMVAARTYARRGPASAELLAWLDAVEAECETRCGHTRTALHLIGHAEDVLARGGEHQSPDWLDWFSPVRLAAFKGNTQLRAGHLPQARTTLLGVLDALGPAEEKQRAVVLGDLAAVEAAAGAPEAACGYAVRALDQLERTWYAMGMDRVREVRRALAPHQHEGCVRDLDDRLYGWSTTVSALAR
;
A
#
# COMPACT_ATOMS: atom_id res chain seq x y z
N MET A 1 26.46 10.14 -48.13
CA MET A 1 26.06 8.84 -47.54
C MET A 1 25.60 9.10 -46.12
N ALA A 2 24.30 8.92 -45.83
CA ALA A 2 23.75 9.18 -44.51
C ALA A 2 24.34 8.21 -43.48
N ARG A 3 24.71 8.70 -42.28
CA ARG A 3 25.14 7.85 -41.17
C ARG A 3 24.02 6.85 -40.87
N PRO A 4 24.32 5.54 -40.77
CA PRO A 4 23.28 4.58 -40.48
C PRO A 4 22.75 4.82 -39.05
N ALA A 5 21.43 4.84 -38.94
CA ALA A 5 20.74 5.05 -37.68
C ALA A 5 20.63 3.68 -37.00
N GLY A 6 21.39 3.50 -35.91
CA GLY A 6 21.39 2.26 -35.11
C GLY A 6 19.99 1.89 -34.60
N ASN A 7 19.88 0.83 -33.80
CA ASN A 7 18.60 0.42 -33.21
C ASN A 7 18.02 1.51 -32.30
N THR A 8 17.29 2.45 -32.90
CA THR A 8 16.71 3.63 -32.27
C THR A 8 15.55 3.26 -31.36
N ARG A 9 14.90 2.12 -31.61
CA ARG A 9 13.81 1.58 -30.78
C ARG A 9 14.32 1.16 -29.40
N LEU A 10 15.38 0.36 -29.35
CA LEU A 10 16.03 -0.01 -28.08
C LEU A 10 16.56 1.23 -27.36
N LYS A 11 17.21 2.15 -28.09
CA LYS A 11 17.72 3.39 -27.51
C LYS A 11 16.61 4.26 -26.90
N ALA A 12 15.47 4.39 -27.60
CA ALA A 12 14.32 5.14 -27.12
C ALA A 12 13.68 4.48 -25.89
N ALA A 13 13.47 3.16 -25.93
CA ALA A 13 12.93 2.40 -24.79
C ALA A 13 13.83 2.48 -23.56
N ARG A 14 15.16 2.41 -23.74
CA ARG A 14 16.14 2.61 -22.66
C ARG A 14 16.00 3.98 -22.00
N LEU A 15 15.91 5.05 -22.81
CA LEU A 15 15.78 6.42 -22.30
C LEU A 15 14.43 6.64 -21.60
N ALA A 16 13.34 6.09 -22.16
CA ALA A 16 12.01 6.15 -21.56
C ALA A 16 11.93 5.41 -20.21
N ALA A 17 12.68 4.31 -20.07
CA ALA A 17 12.81 3.55 -18.83
C ALA A 17 13.79 4.17 -17.81
N GLY A 18 14.30 5.40 -18.05
CA GLY A 18 15.15 6.13 -17.10
C GLY A 18 16.64 5.76 -17.15
N TYR A 19 17.08 4.90 -18.06
CA TYR A 19 18.49 4.53 -18.20
C TYR A 19 19.21 5.50 -19.15
N HIS A 20 19.71 6.62 -18.62
CA HIS A 20 20.28 7.69 -19.45
C HIS A 20 21.62 7.34 -20.15
N SER A 21 22.25 6.21 -19.83
CA SER A 21 23.47 5.73 -20.49
C SER A 21 23.41 4.23 -20.85
N GLN A 22 24.24 3.80 -21.81
CA GLN A 22 24.42 2.37 -22.13
C GLN A 22 24.98 1.59 -20.94
N GLN A 23 25.79 2.24 -20.09
CA GLN A 23 26.32 1.67 -18.84
C GLN A 23 25.20 1.39 -17.85
N ALA A 24 24.27 2.34 -17.65
CA ALA A 24 23.16 2.17 -16.71
C ALA A 24 22.26 0.97 -17.08
N LEU A 25 22.00 0.76 -18.38
CA LEU A 25 21.26 -0.43 -18.83
C LEU A 25 22.08 -1.71 -18.68
N ALA A 26 23.39 -1.65 -18.93
CA ALA A 26 24.26 -2.81 -18.77
C ALA A 26 24.34 -3.28 -17.31
N ASP A 27 24.47 -2.34 -16.37
CA ASP A 27 24.49 -2.61 -14.93
C ASP A 27 23.16 -3.23 -14.46
N ALA A 28 22.04 -2.68 -14.92
CA ALA A 28 20.71 -3.18 -14.58
C ALA A 28 20.43 -4.60 -15.12
N LEU A 29 21.07 -4.98 -16.22
CA LEU A 29 20.95 -6.31 -16.83
C LEU A 29 22.09 -7.27 -16.44
N ALA A 30 23.04 -6.82 -15.63
CA ALA A 30 24.27 -7.55 -15.31
C ALA A 30 25.03 -8.07 -16.55
N VAL A 31 25.07 -7.25 -17.62
CA VAL A 31 25.80 -7.54 -18.87
C VAL A 31 26.92 -6.53 -19.10
N GLY A 32 27.82 -6.80 -20.04
CA GLY A 32 28.86 -5.82 -20.42
C GLY A 32 28.33 -4.70 -21.32
N VAL A 33 28.82 -3.47 -21.16
CA VAL A 33 28.44 -2.32 -22.01
C VAL A 33 28.67 -2.55 -23.50
N ARG A 34 29.70 -3.32 -23.86
CA ARG A 34 29.96 -3.71 -25.25
C ARG A 34 28.79 -4.48 -25.87
N GLN A 35 28.05 -5.24 -25.07
CA GLN A 35 26.87 -6.00 -25.49
C GLN A 35 25.68 -5.06 -25.76
N VAL A 36 25.42 -4.10 -24.86
CA VAL A 36 24.39 -3.07 -25.06
C VAL A 36 24.69 -2.21 -26.29
N ARG A 37 25.95 -1.79 -26.46
CA ARG A 37 26.39 -1.04 -27.65
C ARG A 37 26.16 -1.83 -28.95
N ARG A 38 26.32 -3.16 -28.91
CA ARG A 38 26.08 -4.03 -30.06
C ARG A 38 24.58 -4.19 -30.34
N TRP A 39 23.73 -4.18 -29.33
CA TRP A 39 22.28 -4.17 -29.51
C TRP A 39 21.70 -2.82 -29.97
N GLU A 40 22.39 -1.71 -29.69
CA GLU A 40 22.04 -0.39 -30.23
C GLU A 40 22.63 -0.13 -31.65
N SER A 41 23.31 -1.12 -32.26
CA SER A 41 23.85 -1.01 -33.62
C SER A 41 22.77 -1.22 -34.69
N ASP A 42 23.11 -0.98 -35.97
CA ASP A 42 22.14 -1.06 -37.08
C ASP A 42 21.61 -2.48 -37.33
N GLN A 43 22.40 -3.50 -36.98
CA GLN A 43 22.05 -4.91 -37.13
C GLN A 43 22.31 -5.62 -35.80
N PRO A 44 21.40 -5.45 -34.82
CA PRO A 44 21.60 -6.02 -33.50
C PRO A 44 21.51 -7.55 -33.57
N PRO A 45 22.48 -8.29 -32.99
CA PRO A 45 22.33 -9.73 -32.83
C PRO A 45 21.21 -10.02 -31.83
N MET A 46 20.52 -11.15 -32.02
CA MET A 46 19.54 -11.61 -31.05
C MET A 46 20.20 -11.82 -29.67
N PRO A 47 19.65 -11.25 -28.59
CA PRO A 47 20.11 -11.54 -27.24
C PRO A 47 19.89 -13.02 -26.91
N GLN A 48 20.75 -13.57 -26.04
CA GLN A 48 20.53 -14.90 -25.48
C GLN A 48 19.24 -14.93 -24.67
N HIS A 49 18.61 -16.11 -24.58
CA HIS A 49 17.25 -16.26 -24.04
C HIS A 49 17.04 -15.61 -22.66
N GLU A 50 17.94 -15.84 -21.71
CA GLU A 50 17.84 -15.28 -20.35
C GLU A 50 17.94 -13.75 -20.34
N VAL A 51 18.86 -13.23 -21.14
CA VAL A 51 19.11 -11.79 -21.26
C VAL A 51 17.98 -11.09 -22.03
N ALA A 52 17.40 -11.76 -23.03
CA ALA A 52 16.22 -11.29 -23.74
C ALA A 52 15.01 -11.15 -22.81
N GLN A 53 14.77 -12.14 -21.94
CA GLN A 53 13.70 -12.07 -20.94
C GLN A 53 13.93 -10.96 -19.92
N ALA A 54 15.17 -10.77 -19.47
CA ALA A 54 15.53 -9.66 -18.58
C ALA A 54 15.28 -8.31 -19.26
N LEU A 55 15.67 -8.18 -20.52
CA LEU A 55 15.50 -6.96 -21.32
C LEU A 55 14.02 -6.60 -21.53
N THR A 56 13.16 -7.58 -21.85
CA THR A 56 11.70 -7.37 -21.99
C THR A 56 11.03 -7.02 -20.66
N ARG A 57 11.41 -7.68 -19.56
CA ARG A 57 10.89 -7.34 -18.21
C ARG A 57 11.32 -5.95 -17.78
N LEU A 58 12.58 -5.59 -18.03
CA LEU A 58 13.15 -4.32 -17.58
C LEU A 58 12.61 -3.13 -18.37
N LEU A 59 12.36 -3.28 -19.67
CA LEU A 59 11.91 -2.21 -20.56
C LEU A 59 10.40 -2.24 -20.85
N GLY A 60 9.68 -3.28 -20.39
CA GLY A 60 8.23 -3.41 -20.55
C GLY A 60 7.76 -3.60 -21.99
N GLN A 61 8.63 -4.03 -22.90
CA GLN A 61 8.36 -4.17 -24.33
C GLN A 61 8.94 -5.50 -24.86
N ASP A 62 8.27 -6.12 -25.84
CA ASP A 62 8.78 -7.31 -26.51
C ASP A 62 10.02 -7.01 -27.38
N LEU A 63 10.76 -8.06 -27.76
CA LEU A 63 12.01 -7.91 -28.51
C LEU A 63 11.82 -7.28 -29.89
N GLU A 64 10.69 -7.53 -30.56
CA GLU A 64 10.42 -6.95 -31.89
C GLU A 64 10.16 -5.44 -31.81
N SER A 65 9.42 -5.01 -30.79
CA SER A 65 9.18 -3.60 -30.45
C SER A 65 10.48 -2.91 -30.05
N LEU A 66 11.39 -3.64 -29.41
CA LEU A 66 12.75 -3.18 -29.11
C LEU A 66 13.71 -3.23 -30.31
N GLY A 67 13.24 -3.60 -31.50
CA GLY A 67 14.01 -3.55 -32.75
C GLY A 67 14.91 -4.76 -33.00
N PHE A 68 14.72 -5.87 -32.29
CA PHE A 68 15.37 -7.15 -32.58
C PHE A 68 14.52 -7.95 -33.56
N THR A 69 14.87 -7.89 -34.85
CA THR A 69 14.16 -8.62 -35.92
C THR A 69 14.99 -9.79 -36.41
N THR A 70 14.37 -10.97 -36.54
CA THR A 70 14.99 -12.09 -37.26
C THR A 70 14.87 -11.82 -38.77
N PRO A 71 15.95 -11.92 -39.57
CA PRO A 71 15.84 -11.72 -41.01
C PRO A 71 14.88 -12.74 -41.64
N PRO A 72 13.99 -12.32 -42.56
CA PRO A 72 13.04 -13.21 -43.20
C PRO A 72 13.79 -14.25 -44.06
N GLY A 73 13.68 -15.52 -43.67
CA GLY A 73 14.26 -16.66 -44.42
C GLY A 73 15.35 -17.46 -43.72
N ALA A 74 15.71 -17.16 -42.46
CA ALA A 74 16.60 -18.03 -41.69
C ALA A 74 15.86 -19.29 -41.24
N PRO A 75 16.31 -20.52 -41.58
CA PRO A 75 15.74 -21.75 -41.02
C PRO A 75 15.94 -21.77 -39.50
N PRO A 76 15.08 -22.46 -38.73
CA PRO A 76 15.28 -22.58 -37.29
C PRO A 76 16.65 -23.22 -37.03
N ASP A 77 17.56 -22.45 -36.45
CA ASP A 77 18.89 -22.91 -36.11
C ASP A 77 18.73 -23.97 -35.01
N ARG A 78 18.71 -25.24 -35.45
CA ARG A 78 18.86 -26.40 -34.58
C ARG A 78 20.24 -26.28 -33.98
N GLY A 79 20.32 -25.64 -32.81
CA GLY A 79 21.51 -25.55 -32.00
C GLY A 79 22.24 -26.88 -32.00
N ARG A 80 23.39 -26.89 -32.67
CA ARG A 80 24.36 -27.98 -32.61
C ARG A 80 24.72 -28.18 -31.14
N ARG A 81 24.13 -29.19 -30.53
CA ARG A 81 24.60 -29.79 -29.29
C ARG A 81 25.93 -30.47 -29.58
N THR A 82 27.02 -29.73 -29.48
CA THR A 82 28.33 -30.32 -29.29
C THR A 82 28.42 -30.73 -27.82
N VAL A 83 28.06 -31.98 -27.54
CA VAL A 83 28.33 -32.64 -26.26
C VAL A 83 29.84 -32.87 -26.20
N LEU A 84 30.55 -32.02 -25.45
CA LEU A 84 31.86 -32.36 -24.92
C LEU A 84 31.63 -32.88 -23.50
N ALA A 85 31.87 -34.18 -23.34
CA ALA A 85 31.81 -34.87 -22.08
C ALA A 85 32.80 -34.24 -21.09
N ALA A 86 32.27 -33.70 -20.00
CA ALA A 86 33.00 -33.50 -18.76
C ALA A 86 32.35 -34.40 -17.71
N THR A 87 33.02 -35.49 -17.37
CA THR A 87 32.69 -36.34 -16.24
C THR A 87 32.90 -35.56 -14.95
N ALA A 88 31.81 -35.13 -14.32
CA ALA A 88 31.77 -34.78 -12.92
C ALA A 88 30.54 -35.45 -12.30
N ALA A 89 30.79 -36.41 -11.42
CA ALA A 89 29.77 -37.10 -10.66
C ALA A 89 29.08 -36.10 -9.71
N ALA A 90 27.77 -35.91 -9.89
CA ALA A 90 26.90 -35.34 -8.87
C ALA A 90 25.59 -36.12 -8.89
N VAL A 91 25.33 -36.79 -7.77
CA VAL A 91 24.08 -37.47 -7.45
C VAL A 91 22.97 -36.43 -7.28
N GLY A 92 21.81 -36.69 -7.87
CA GLY A 92 20.53 -36.18 -7.37
C GLY A 92 19.94 -34.94 -8.06
N LEU A 93 19.07 -35.19 -9.04
CA LEU A 93 17.65 -34.79 -9.11
C LEU A 93 17.25 -34.79 -10.58
N ALA A 94 16.20 -35.55 -10.90
CA ALA A 94 15.65 -35.61 -12.24
C ALA A 94 15.32 -34.19 -12.73
N ALA A 95 15.87 -33.81 -13.89
CA ALA A 95 15.46 -32.60 -14.58
C ALA A 95 13.96 -32.72 -14.88
N VAL A 96 13.13 -31.96 -14.16
CA VAL A 96 11.71 -31.85 -14.44
C VAL A 96 11.58 -31.28 -15.86
N PRO A 97 10.84 -31.93 -16.77
CA PRO A 97 10.62 -31.38 -18.09
C PRO A 97 9.91 -30.04 -17.94
N THR A 98 10.40 -29.00 -18.60
CA THR A 98 9.72 -27.71 -18.75
C THR A 98 8.40 -27.98 -19.48
N GLN A 99 7.33 -28.20 -18.69
CA GLN A 99 5.98 -28.28 -19.21
C GLN A 99 5.63 -26.94 -19.85
N ALA A 100 4.97 -26.98 -21.02
CA ALA A 100 4.25 -25.82 -21.52
C ALA A 100 3.39 -25.27 -20.36
N LEU A 101 3.46 -23.96 -20.09
CA LEU A 101 2.71 -23.30 -19.02
C LEU A 101 1.25 -23.78 -19.09
N ALA A 102 0.88 -24.70 -18.22
CA ALA A 102 -0.48 -25.19 -18.14
C ALA A 102 -1.28 -24.03 -17.54
N MET A 103 -2.20 -23.48 -18.34
CA MET A 103 -3.05 -22.40 -17.88
C MET A 103 -3.80 -22.83 -16.62
N GLN A 104 -3.78 -21.99 -15.61
CA GLN A 104 -4.43 -22.26 -14.34
C GLN A 104 -5.95 -22.37 -14.54
N PRO A 105 -6.61 -23.34 -13.86
CA PRO A 105 -8.05 -23.46 -13.90
C PRO A 105 -8.73 -22.24 -13.26
N ALA A 106 -10.00 -22.02 -13.58
CA ALA A 106 -10.78 -20.92 -13.00
C ALA A 106 -10.85 -20.99 -11.45
N THR A 107 -10.80 -22.19 -10.87
CA THR A 107 -10.76 -22.41 -9.42
C THR A 107 -9.54 -21.77 -8.74
N ALA A 108 -8.41 -21.62 -9.45
CA ALA A 108 -7.23 -20.96 -8.89
C ALA A 108 -7.53 -19.51 -8.48
N ALA A 109 -8.38 -18.79 -9.23
CA ALA A 109 -8.80 -17.45 -8.85
C ALA A 109 -9.70 -17.45 -7.61
N GLU A 110 -10.56 -18.45 -7.46
CA GLU A 110 -11.46 -18.61 -6.30
C GLU A 110 -10.67 -18.89 -5.02
N ASP A 111 -9.74 -19.83 -5.09
CA ASP A 111 -8.89 -20.23 -3.96
C ASP A 111 -7.97 -19.07 -3.54
N TYR A 112 -7.37 -18.37 -4.52
CA TYR A 112 -6.54 -17.20 -4.26
C TYR A 112 -7.34 -16.07 -3.59
N GLN A 113 -8.55 -15.78 -4.09
CA GLN A 113 -9.48 -14.82 -3.50
C GLN A 113 -9.92 -15.21 -2.08
N ALA A 114 -10.13 -16.50 -1.81
CA ALA A 114 -10.52 -16.98 -0.48
C ALA A 114 -9.44 -16.71 0.58
N VAL A 115 -8.16 -16.88 0.22
CA VAL A 115 -7.04 -16.55 1.11
C VAL A 115 -6.92 -15.04 1.30
N THR A 116 -7.04 -14.23 0.23
CA THR A 116 -7.06 -12.76 0.33
C THR A 116 -8.14 -12.27 1.29
N ARG A 117 -9.38 -12.76 1.17
CA ARG A 117 -10.48 -12.43 2.09
C ARG A 117 -10.17 -12.85 3.53
N SER A 118 -9.49 -13.99 3.72
CA SER A 118 -9.11 -14.46 5.04
C SER A 118 -8.06 -13.55 5.68
N HIS A 119 -7.03 -13.13 4.94
CA HIS A 119 -6.06 -12.16 5.41
C HIS A 119 -6.69 -10.81 5.76
N ARG A 120 -7.63 -10.31 4.94
CA ARG A 120 -8.38 -9.09 5.24
C ARG A 120 -9.06 -9.16 6.61
N ARG A 121 -9.79 -10.24 6.90
CA ARG A 121 -10.44 -10.42 8.21
C ARG A 121 -9.44 -10.54 9.36
N LEU A 122 -8.31 -11.23 9.14
CA LEU A 122 -7.28 -11.42 10.16
C LEU A 122 -6.56 -10.12 10.54
N TYR A 123 -6.59 -9.08 9.69
CA TYR A 123 -6.00 -7.77 10.00
C TYR A 123 -6.46 -7.16 11.33
N TRP A 124 -7.70 -7.44 11.71
CA TRP A 124 -8.32 -6.88 12.91
C TRP A 124 -7.94 -7.61 14.20
N SER A 125 -7.50 -8.86 14.11
CA SER A 125 -7.25 -9.72 15.28
C SER A 125 -5.82 -10.28 15.39
N VAL A 126 -5.06 -10.30 14.29
CA VAL A 126 -3.69 -10.83 14.26
C VAL A 126 -2.69 -9.68 14.35
N ALA A 127 -1.62 -9.91 15.11
CA ALA A 127 -0.51 -8.96 15.21
C ALA A 127 0.05 -8.62 13.80
N PRO A 128 0.19 -7.33 13.45
CA PRO A 128 0.62 -6.92 12.11
C PRO A 128 1.96 -7.52 11.68
N ALA A 129 2.94 -7.62 12.59
CA ALA A 129 4.24 -8.24 12.35
C ALA A 129 4.16 -9.74 11.99
N THR A 130 3.07 -10.43 12.35
CA THR A 130 2.83 -11.84 12.01
C THR A 130 2.04 -11.96 10.71
N LEU A 131 1.03 -11.11 10.48
CA LEU A 131 0.21 -11.15 9.27
C LEU A 131 0.97 -10.66 8.03
N HIS A 132 1.84 -9.67 8.19
CA HIS A 132 2.53 -9.02 7.07
C HIS A 132 3.38 -9.98 6.21
N PRO A 133 4.26 -10.83 6.78
CA PRO A 133 4.98 -11.82 5.99
C PRO A 133 4.05 -12.79 5.23
N ALA A 134 2.91 -13.17 5.83
CA ALA A 134 1.93 -14.04 5.17
C ALA A 134 1.24 -13.34 3.98
N ALA A 135 0.89 -12.05 4.13
CA ALA A 135 0.36 -11.25 3.04
C ALA A 135 1.37 -11.08 1.90
N LEU A 136 2.65 -10.85 2.20
CA LEU A 136 3.72 -10.76 1.19
C LEU A 136 3.96 -12.10 0.46
N ALA A 137 3.95 -13.22 1.19
CA ALA A 137 4.07 -14.54 0.59
C ALA A 137 2.88 -14.84 -0.34
N HIS A 138 1.66 -14.48 0.09
CA HIS A 138 0.46 -14.60 -0.74
C HIS A 138 0.54 -13.73 -2.00
N ALA A 139 1.01 -12.48 -1.86
CA ALA A 139 1.23 -11.62 -3.01
C ALA A 139 2.27 -12.18 -3.99
N THR A 140 3.32 -12.83 -3.47
CA THR A 140 4.33 -13.54 -4.27
C THR A 140 3.70 -14.68 -5.07
N LEU A 141 2.80 -15.45 -4.46
CA LEU A 141 2.02 -16.47 -5.15
C LEU A 141 1.13 -15.86 -6.25
N GLY A 142 0.45 -14.75 -5.98
CA GLY A 142 -0.37 -14.06 -6.98
C GLY A 142 0.44 -13.59 -8.20
N CYS A 143 1.65 -13.07 -7.97
CA CYS A 143 2.58 -12.72 -9.05
C CYS A 143 2.99 -13.94 -9.90
N ALA A 144 3.12 -15.12 -9.30
CA ALA A 144 3.44 -16.36 -10.03
C ALA A 144 2.23 -16.90 -10.81
N LEU A 145 1.01 -16.77 -10.27
CA LEU A 145 -0.22 -17.24 -10.91
C LEU A 145 -0.66 -16.34 -12.09
N LEU A 146 -0.37 -15.03 -12.03
CA LEU A 146 -0.82 -14.08 -13.05
C LEU A 146 -0.40 -14.47 -14.48
N PRO A 147 0.89 -14.73 -14.79
CA PRO A 147 1.33 -15.17 -16.12
C PRO A 147 0.68 -16.45 -16.62
N GLU A 148 0.19 -17.30 -15.71
CA GLU A 148 -0.42 -18.59 -15.99
C GLU A 148 -1.96 -18.52 -16.06
N ALA A 149 -2.54 -17.32 -15.98
CA ALA A 149 -3.98 -17.09 -16.06
C ALA A 149 -4.35 -16.23 -17.28
N ALA A 150 -5.57 -16.42 -17.81
CA ALA A 150 -6.11 -15.61 -18.90
C ALA A 150 -7.57 -15.19 -18.64
N GLY A 151 -8.03 -14.17 -19.37
CA GLY A 151 -9.40 -13.69 -19.33
C GLY A 151 -9.88 -13.35 -17.91
N GLN A 152 -11.09 -13.80 -17.58
CA GLN A 152 -11.72 -13.52 -16.29
C GLN A 152 -10.91 -14.05 -15.09
N THR A 153 -10.25 -15.21 -15.23
CA THR A 153 -9.39 -15.79 -14.18
C THR A 153 -8.23 -14.85 -13.85
N ARG A 154 -7.57 -14.32 -14.89
CA ARG A 154 -6.46 -13.37 -14.73
C ARG A 154 -6.91 -12.09 -14.04
N GLN A 155 -8.03 -11.52 -14.50
CA GLN A 155 -8.61 -10.31 -13.91
C GLN A 155 -8.95 -10.51 -12.42
N ARG A 156 -9.54 -11.66 -12.07
CA ARG A 156 -9.90 -12.00 -10.69
C ARG A 156 -8.68 -12.19 -9.79
N ILE A 157 -7.61 -12.81 -10.29
CA ILE A 157 -6.33 -12.93 -9.59
C ILE A 157 -5.68 -11.55 -9.42
N ALA A 158 -5.68 -10.72 -10.46
CA ALA A 158 -5.14 -9.36 -10.42
C ALA A 158 -5.85 -8.49 -9.35
N ALA A 159 -7.19 -8.53 -9.29
CA ALA A 159 -7.97 -7.80 -8.30
C ALA A 159 -7.62 -8.24 -6.86
N ALA A 160 -7.57 -9.57 -6.63
CA ALA A 160 -7.19 -10.12 -5.33
C ALA A 160 -5.72 -9.82 -4.96
N LEU A 161 -4.83 -9.77 -5.95
CA LEU A 161 -3.43 -9.40 -5.74
C LEU A 161 -3.32 -7.92 -5.36
N ALA A 162 -4.07 -7.04 -6.02
CA ALA A 162 -4.16 -5.63 -5.67
C ALA A 162 -4.68 -5.43 -4.24
N GLU A 163 -5.73 -6.15 -3.83
CA GLU A 163 -6.25 -6.12 -2.46
C GLU A 163 -5.20 -6.63 -1.45
N THR A 164 -4.46 -7.68 -1.80
CA THR A 164 -3.39 -8.23 -0.95
C THR A 164 -2.25 -7.22 -0.76
N TRP A 165 -1.82 -6.54 -1.83
CA TRP A 165 -0.82 -5.49 -1.72
C TRP A 165 -1.35 -4.26 -0.98
N LEU A 166 -2.62 -3.90 -1.16
CA LEU A 166 -3.26 -2.83 -0.37
C LEU A 166 -3.23 -3.15 1.12
N LEU A 167 -3.58 -4.37 1.51
CA LEU A 167 -3.48 -4.82 2.90
C LEU A 167 -2.04 -4.74 3.43
N ALA A 168 -1.06 -5.21 2.66
CA ALA A 168 0.35 -5.13 3.04
C ALA A 168 0.80 -3.67 3.22
N GLY A 169 0.47 -2.78 2.28
CA GLY A 169 0.81 -1.36 2.35
C GLY A 169 0.14 -0.65 3.53
N ARG A 170 -1.10 -1.03 3.88
CA ARG A 170 -1.79 -0.54 5.09
C ARG A 170 -1.06 -0.96 6.36
N ILE A 171 -0.63 -2.23 6.46
CA ILE A 171 0.15 -2.72 7.60
C ILE A 171 1.48 -1.97 7.70
N GLU A 172 2.22 -1.85 6.59
CA GLU A 172 3.50 -1.16 6.55
C GLU A 172 3.36 0.29 7.02
N PHE A 173 2.32 1.00 6.56
CA PHE A 173 2.12 2.40 6.92
C PHE A 173 1.59 2.59 8.35
N PHE A 174 0.44 2.00 8.68
CA PHE A 174 -0.29 2.31 9.92
C PHE A 174 0.17 1.50 11.13
N ASP A 175 0.76 0.33 10.91
CA ASP A 175 1.11 -0.59 11.98
C ASP A 175 2.62 -0.70 12.20
N LEU A 176 3.42 -0.71 11.12
CA LEU A 176 4.89 -0.85 11.20
C LEU A 176 5.65 0.49 11.07
N ARG A 177 4.97 1.58 10.71
CA ARG A 177 5.57 2.93 10.51
C ARG A 177 6.66 2.95 9.42
N GLU A 178 6.55 2.09 8.42
CA GLU A 178 7.47 1.96 7.29
C GLU A 178 6.93 2.71 6.05
N ALA A 179 6.83 4.04 6.14
CA ALA A 179 6.15 4.87 5.13
C ALA A 179 6.72 4.72 3.70
N GLU A 180 8.04 4.67 3.56
CA GLU A 180 8.71 4.50 2.25
C GLU A 180 8.40 3.13 1.62
N ARG A 181 8.42 2.08 2.45
CA ARG A 181 8.07 0.72 2.00
C ARG A 181 6.61 0.64 1.59
N ALA A 182 5.71 1.23 2.39
CA ALA A 182 4.30 1.31 2.08
C ALA A 182 4.04 1.98 0.73
N GLN A 183 4.77 3.06 0.39
CA GLN A 183 4.64 3.71 -0.91
C GLN A 183 5.01 2.77 -2.07
N GLN A 184 6.11 2.02 -1.94
CA GLN A 184 6.52 1.04 -2.96
C GLN A 184 5.51 -0.10 -3.09
N THR A 185 4.98 -0.57 -1.97
CA THR A 185 3.96 -1.62 -1.92
C THR A 185 2.63 -1.17 -2.53
N LEU A 186 2.17 0.04 -2.23
CA LEU A 186 0.95 0.62 -2.80
C LEU A 186 1.09 0.88 -4.31
N LEU A 187 2.29 1.17 -4.81
CA LEU A 187 2.53 1.23 -6.25
C LEU A 187 2.30 -0.13 -6.94
N ARG A 188 2.74 -1.23 -6.32
CA ARG A 188 2.47 -2.60 -6.82
C ARG A 188 0.98 -2.93 -6.74
N ALA A 189 0.30 -2.49 -5.68
CA ALA A 189 -1.15 -2.61 -5.57
C ALA A 189 -1.85 -1.91 -6.75
N LEU A 190 -1.43 -0.68 -7.08
CA LEU A 190 -2.02 0.11 -8.17
C LEU A 190 -1.79 -0.54 -9.54
N GLN A 191 -0.59 -1.10 -9.77
CA GLN A 191 -0.29 -1.86 -10.99
C GLN A 191 -1.20 -3.09 -11.12
N ALA A 192 -1.39 -3.85 -10.05
CA ALA A 192 -2.29 -5.01 -10.05
C ALA A 192 -3.76 -4.61 -10.23
N ALA A 193 -4.19 -3.46 -9.68
CA ALA A 193 -5.54 -2.92 -9.90
C ALA A 193 -5.74 -2.50 -11.37
N GLY A 194 -4.71 -1.94 -12.00
CA GLY A 194 -4.71 -1.65 -13.44
C GLY A 194 -4.82 -2.91 -14.29
N GLU A 195 -4.11 -3.98 -13.93
CA GLU A 195 -4.22 -5.29 -14.59
C GLU A 195 -5.62 -5.92 -14.42
N ALA A 196 -6.30 -5.62 -13.31
CA ALA A 196 -7.66 -6.05 -13.06
C ALA A 196 -8.73 -5.17 -13.72
N ASP A 197 -8.34 -4.01 -14.27
CA ASP A 197 -9.26 -2.93 -14.65
C ASP A 197 -10.25 -2.56 -13.51
N ASP A 198 -9.78 -2.62 -12.26
CA ASP A 198 -10.60 -2.33 -11.08
C ASP A 198 -10.42 -0.87 -10.64
N ALA A 199 -11.29 -0.02 -11.16
CA ALA A 199 -11.24 1.41 -10.90
C ALA A 199 -11.50 1.78 -9.43
N LEU A 200 -12.39 1.06 -8.73
CA LEU A 200 -12.74 1.39 -7.35
C LEU A 200 -11.62 0.99 -6.39
N LEU A 201 -11.00 -0.17 -6.60
CA LEU A 201 -9.84 -0.58 -5.82
C LEU A 201 -8.64 0.34 -6.11
N GLY A 202 -8.45 0.75 -7.37
CA GLY A 202 -7.46 1.77 -7.75
C GLY A 202 -7.67 3.10 -7.02
N ALA A 203 -8.92 3.54 -6.89
CA ALA A 203 -9.26 4.74 -6.10
C ALA A 203 -8.88 4.59 -4.62
N ALA A 204 -9.15 3.42 -4.02
CA ALA A 204 -8.78 3.15 -2.63
C ALA A 204 -7.27 3.12 -2.41
N ILE A 205 -6.51 2.51 -3.31
CA ILE A 205 -5.05 2.49 -3.25
C ILE A 205 -4.47 3.90 -3.36
N LEU A 206 -4.98 4.72 -4.28
CA LEU A 206 -4.54 6.11 -4.45
C LEU A 206 -4.85 6.96 -3.20
N ALA A 207 -6.04 6.83 -2.62
CA ALA A 207 -6.38 7.52 -1.38
C ALA A 207 -5.49 7.08 -0.21
N HIS A 208 -5.20 5.79 -0.08
CA HIS A 208 -4.22 5.32 0.92
C HIS A 208 -2.82 5.89 0.69
N SER A 209 -2.41 6.06 -0.57
CA SER A 209 -1.10 6.66 -0.87
C SER A 209 -0.99 8.13 -0.46
N ALA A 210 -2.12 8.84 -0.25
CA ALA A 210 -2.16 10.26 0.13
C ALA A 210 -1.72 10.50 1.59
N PHE A 211 -1.79 9.47 2.45
CA PHE A 211 -1.38 9.59 3.84
C PHE A 211 0.11 9.87 4.00
N GLY A 212 0.97 9.28 3.16
CA GLY A 212 2.43 9.49 3.23
C GLY A 212 2.82 10.97 3.16
N PRO A 213 2.51 11.67 2.07
CA PRO A 213 2.79 13.10 1.95
C PRO A 213 2.09 13.96 3.01
N ALA A 214 0.84 13.64 3.35
CA ALA A 214 0.13 14.37 4.41
C ALA A 214 0.83 14.25 5.78
N TRP A 215 1.44 13.11 6.07
CA TRP A 215 2.20 12.90 7.31
C TRP A 215 3.47 13.73 7.40
N THR A 216 4.08 14.04 6.27
CA THR A 216 5.26 14.91 6.17
C THR A 216 4.90 16.38 5.93
N GLY A 217 3.61 16.73 5.90
CA GLY A 217 3.11 18.08 5.65
C GLY A 217 3.12 18.50 4.18
N ASP A 218 3.43 17.60 3.26
CA ASP A 218 3.39 17.84 1.81
C ASP A 218 1.95 17.76 1.29
N ARG A 219 1.25 18.88 1.43
CA ARG A 219 -0.15 19.02 1.04
C ARG A 219 -0.36 18.84 -0.45
N GLU A 220 0.53 19.39 -1.29
CA GLU A 220 0.37 19.38 -2.74
C GLU A 220 0.35 17.94 -3.27
N ALA A 221 1.33 17.13 -2.83
CA ALA A 221 1.43 15.74 -3.22
C ALA A 221 0.28 14.87 -2.65
N ALA A 222 -0.28 15.24 -1.49
CA ALA A 222 -1.48 14.59 -0.95
C ALA A 222 -2.74 14.92 -1.79
N VAL A 223 -2.92 16.19 -2.15
CA VAL A 223 -4.04 16.65 -3.00
C VAL A 223 -3.97 16.00 -4.38
N GLU A 224 -2.78 15.91 -4.99
CA GLU A 224 -2.61 15.22 -6.29
C GLU A 224 -3.12 13.78 -6.24
N ARG A 225 -2.76 13.04 -5.19
CA ARG A 225 -3.21 11.66 -4.99
C ARG A 225 -4.71 11.56 -4.76
N MET A 226 -5.31 12.49 -4.02
CA MET A 226 -6.76 12.53 -3.82
C MET A 226 -7.53 12.89 -5.11
N VAL A 227 -7.00 13.80 -5.92
CA VAL A 227 -7.56 14.11 -7.26
C VAL A 227 -7.53 12.87 -8.15
N ALA A 228 -6.44 12.11 -8.12
CA ALA A 228 -6.34 10.85 -8.84
C ALA A 228 -7.36 9.82 -8.30
N ALA A 229 -7.44 9.63 -6.98
CA ALA A 229 -8.39 8.72 -6.35
C ALA A 229 -9.85 9.02 -6.75
N ARG A 230 -10.26 10.29 -6.66
CA ARG A 230 -11.62 10.72 -7.09
C ARG A 230 -11.86 10.50 -8.57
N THR A 231 -10.84 10.64 -9.40
CA THR A 231 -10.94 10.38 -10.85
C THR A 231 -11.19 8.91 -11.14
N TYR A 232 -10.53 8.01 -10.42
CA TYR A 232 -10.78 6.58 -10.53
C TYR A 232 -12.15 6.18 -9.97
N ALA A 233 -12.58 6.75 -8.85
CA ALA A 233 -13.90 6.48 -8.28
C ALA A 233 -15.04 6.81 -9.25
N ARG A 234 -14.91 7.88 -10.07
CA ARG A 234 -15.90 8.25 -11.10
C ARG A 234 -15.98 7.28 -12.29
N ARG A 235 -14.99 6.39 -12.46
CA ARG A 235 -14.96 5.41 -13.56
C ARG A 235 -15.72 4.12 -13.22
N GLY A 236 -16.14 3.94 -11.97
CA GLY A 236 -16.86 2.76 -11.51
C GLY A 236 -18.12 3.11 -10.72
N PRO A 237 -18.92 2.09 -10.35
CA PRO A 237 -20.13 2.24 -9.55
C PRO A 237 -19.79 2.46 -8.07
N ALA A 238 -19.23 3.62 -7.73
CA ALA A 238 -18.85 3.93 -6.36
C ALA A 238 -20.06 3.98 -5.41
N SER A 239 -19.93 3.36 -4.25
CA SER A 239 -20.92 3.43 -3.16
C SER A 239 -20.85 4.76 -2.42
N ALA A 240 -21.90 5.10 -1.67
CA ALA A 240 -21.90 6.28 -0.80
C ALA A 240 -20.79 6.20 0.26
N GLU A 241 -20.52 5.02 0.81
CA GLU A 241 -19.46 4.82 1.79
C GLU A 241 -18.07 5.03 1.18
N LEU A 242 -17.82 4.59 -0.05
CA LEU A 242 -16.53 4.83 -0.70
C LEU A 242 -16.30 6.33 -0.92
N LEU A 243 -17.33 7.05 -1.38
CA LEU A 243 -17.24 8.50 -1.58
C LEU A 243 -17.03 9.26 -0.26
N ALA A 244 -17.80 8.91 0.78
CA ALA A 244 -17.65 9.48 2.12
C ALA A 244 -16.30 9.14 2.74
N TRP A 245 -15.75 7.97 2.47
CA TRP A 245 -14.40 7.61 2.89
C TRP A 245 -13.33 8.43 2.18
N LEU A 246 -13.46 8.68 0.87
CA LEU A 246 -12.55 9.58 0.14
C LEU A 246 -12.57 11.00 0.74
N ASP A 247 -13.75 11.50 1.08
CA ASP A 247 -13.90 12.79 1.78
C ASP A 247 -13.20 12.76 3.17
N ALA A 248 -13.34 11.68 3.92
CA ALA A 248 -12.69 11.51 5.22
C ALA A 248 -11.15 11.46 5.11
N VAL A 249 -10.60 10.76 4.10
CA VAL A 249 -9.16 10.72 3.85
C VAL A 249 -8.64 12.12 3.48
N GLU A 250 -9.33 12.82 2.57
CA GLU A 250 -8.95 14.19 2.20
C GLU A 250 -9.03 15.13 3.40
N ALA A 251 -10.06 14.99 4.25
CA ALA A 251 -10.19 15.75 5.49
C ALA A 251 -9.04 15.48 6.46
N GLU A 252 -8.59 14.23 6.62
CA GLU A 252 -7.42 13.91 7.44
C GLU A 252 -6.14 14.54 6.87
N CYS A 253 -5.95 14.48 5.55
CA CYS A 253 -4.82 15.12 4.88
C CYS A 253 -4.82 16.64 5.12
N GLU A 254 -5.93 17.31 4.88
CA GLU A 254 -6.09 18.75 5.11
C GLU A 254 -5.92 19.11 6.60
N THR A 255 -6.44 18.29 7.51
CA THR A 255 -6.27 18.45 8.96
C THR A 255 -4.79 18.43 9.36
N ARG A 256 -4.03 17.47 8.85
CA ARG A 256 -2.58 17.34 9.11
C ARG A 256 -1.78 18.51 8.56
N CYS A 257 -2.18 19.02 7.40
CA CYS A 257 -1.58 20.20 6.78
C CYS A 257 -2.09 21.53 7.36
N GLY A 258 -2.88 21.53 8.44
CA GLY A 258 -3.34 22.74 9.13
C GLY A 258 -4.56 23.44 8.51
N HIS A 259 -5.20 22.83 7.51
CA HIS A 259 -6.34 23.40 6.78
C HIS A 259 -7.69 22.89 7.34
N THR A 260 -7.88 23.10 8.63
CA THR A 260 -9.00 22.50 9.39
C THR A 260 -10.39 22.94 8.91
N ARG A 261 -10.54 24.16 8.36
CA ARG A 261 -11.81 24.62 7.78
C ARG A 261 -12.21 23.79 6.56
N THR A 262 -11.26 23.50 5.67
CA THR A 262 -11.49 22.66 4.48
C THR A 262 -11.83 21.24 4.92
N ALA A 263 -11.10 20.70 5.90
CA ALA A 263 -11.36 19.39 6.46
C ALA A 263 -12.78 19.27 7.06
N LEU A 264 -13.23 20.26 7.84
CA LEU A 264 -14.60 20.25 8.39
C LEU A 264 -15.67 20.29 7.31
N HIS A 265 -15.44 21.01 6.21
CA HIS A 265 -16.35 21.02 5.07
C HIS A 265 -16.43 19.64 4.40
N LEU A 266 -15.30 18.99 4.17
CA LEU A 266 -15.23 17.63 3.62
C LEU A 266 -15.93 16.61 4.52
N ILE A 267 -15.75 16.70 5.84
CA ILE A 267 -16.48 15.87 6.80
C ILE A 267 -17.99 16.09 6.70
N GLY A 268 -18.46 17.34 6.64
CA GLY A 268 -19.88 17.64 6.46
C GLY A 268 -20.44 17.07 5.15
N HIS A 269 -19.67 17.19 4.05
CA HIS A 269 -20.05 16.60 2.78
C HIS A 269 -20.13 15.07 2.86
N ALA A 270 -19.20 14.41 3.55
CA ALA A 270 -19.22 12.97 3.78
C ALA A 270 -20.48 12.52 4.56
N GLU A 271 -20.85 13.28 5.60
CA GLU A 271 -22.08 13.04 6.37
C GLU A 271 -23.32 13.16 5.46
N ASP A 272 -23.38 14.19 4.61
CA ASP A 272 -24.47 14.39 3.65
C ASP A 272 -24.53 13.30 2.57
N VAL A 273 -23.38 12.77 2.13
CA VAL A 273 -23.31 11.66 1.18
C VAL A 273 -23.88 10.38 1.81
N LEU A 274 -23.48 10.06 3.04
CA LEU A 274 -24.02 8.89 3.75
C LEU A 274 -25.51 9.03 4.04
N ALA A 275 -25.98 10.21 4.43
CA ALA A 275 -27.39 10.47 4.71
C ALA A 275 -28.29 10.35 3.47
N ARG A 276 -27.79 10.79 2.31
CA ARG A 276 -28.49 10.61 1.02
C ARG A 276 -28.51 9.16 0.56
N GLY A 277 -27.50 8.37 0.94
CA GLY A 277 -27.32 7.01 0.48
C GLY A 277 -26.88 6.93 -0.99
N GLY A 278 -26.78 5.72 -1.50
CA GLY A 278 -26.40 5.46 -2.89
C GLY A 278 -27.05 4.19 -3.43
N GLU A 279 -27.04 4.05 -4.75
CA GLU A 279 -27.62 2.89 -5.46
C GLU A 279 -26.68 1.67 -5.44
N HIS A 280 -25.39 1.88 -5.21
CA HIS A 280 -24.35 0.86 -5.28
C HIS A 280 -23.97 0.36 -3.89
N GLN A 281 -23.77 -0.95 -3.79
CA GLN A 281 -23.28 -1.59 -2.56
C GLN A 281 -21.77 -1.32 -2.39
N SER A 282 -21.35 -1.21 -1.14
CA SER A 282 -19.93 -1.11 -0.81
C SER A 282 -19.19 -2.40 -1.11
N PRO A 283 -17.98 -2.33 -1.71
CA PRO A 283 -17.16 -3.51 -1.90
C PRO A 283 -16.77 -4.14 -0.55
N ASP A 284 -16.76 -5.47 -0.47
CA ASP A 284 -16.41 -6.20 0.77
C ASP A 284 -15.01 -5.86 1.31
N TRP A 285 -14.11 -5.38 0.44
CA TRP A 285 -12.77 -4.98 0.86
C TRP A 285 -12.76 -3.69 1.67
N LEU A 286 -13.78 -2.82 1.59
CA LEU A 286 -13.89 -1.55 2.32
C LEU A 286 -14.29 -1.75 3.80
N ASP A 287 -13.74 -2.77 4.45
CA ASP A 287 -14.08 -3.17 5.82
C ASP A 287 -13.51 -2.24 6.91
N TRP A 288 -12.76 -1.22 6.50
CA TRP A 288 -12.10 -0.26 7.38
C TRP A 288 -12.84 1.07 7.52
N PHE A 289 -14.01 1.22 6.92
CA PHE A 289 -14.80 2.44 6.99
C PHE A 289 -16.24 2.17 7.43
N SER A 290 -16.79 3.11 8.18
CA SER A 290 -18.18 3.10 8.66
C SER A 290 -18.58 4.52 9.09
N PRO A 291 -19.88 4.81 9.28
CA PRO A 291 -20.33 6.09 9.82
C PRO A 291 -19.68 6.43 11.19
N VAL A 292 -19.45 5.42 12.02
CA VAL A 292 -18.77 5.60 13.33
C VAL A 292 -17.31 6.04 13.13
N ARG A 293 -16.62 5.48 12.11
CA ARG A 293 -15.25 5.90 11.78
C ARG A 293 -15.19 7.29 11.16
N LEU A 294 -16.18 7.68 10.36
CA LEU A 294 -16.31 9.06 9.89
C LEU A 294 -16.42 10.05 11.07
N ALA A 295 -17.23 9.72 12.07
CA ALA A 295 -17.34 10.54 13.28
C ALA A 295 -16.01 10.62 14.07
N ALA A 296 -15.16 9.59 14.01
CA ALA A 296 -13.82 9.66 14.58
C ALA A 296 -12.91 10.67 13.84
N PHE A 297 -12.92 10.68 12.50
CA PHE A 297 -12.24 11.71 11.71
C PHE A 297 -12.75 13.11 12.06
N LYS A 298 -14.09 13.28 12.17
CA LYS A 298 -14.71 14.53 12.60
C LYS A 298 -14.20 15.01 13.95
N GLY A 299 -14.15 14.12 14.94
CA GLY A 299 -13.65 14.43 16.28
C GLY A 299 -12.19 14.90 16.26
N ASN A 300 -11.34 14.22 15.48
CA ASN A 300 -9.94 14.62 15.31
C ASN A 300 -9.80 15.99 14.63
N THR A 301 -10.53 16.22 13.54
CA THR A 301 -10.55 17.52 12.85
C THR A 301 -11.06 18.64 13.75
N GLN A 302 -12.11 18.40 14.54
CA GLN A 302 -12.64 19.36 15.52
C GLN A 302 -11.60 19.70 16.59
N LEU A 303 -10.89 18.70 17.13
CA LEU A 303 -9.79 18.90 18.06
C LEU A 303 -8.72 19.80 17.45
N ARG A 304 -8.26 19.48 16.23
CA ARG A 304 -7.24 20.26 15.52
C ARG A 304 -7.70 21.67 15.15
N ALA A 305 -9.01 21.87 14.97
CA ALA A 305 -9.62 23.18 14.77
C ALA A 305 -9.77 24.00 16.07
N GLY A 306 -9.47 23.43 17.24
CA GLY A 306 -9.68 24.08 18.54
C GLY A 306 -11.13 24.05 19.04
N HIS A 307 -12.02 23.29 18.38
CA HIS A 307 -13.42 23.13 18.76
C HIS A 307 -13.57 22.07 19.87
N LEU A 308 -12.91 22.30 21.01
CA LEU A 308 -12.72 21.28 22.06
C LEU A 308 -14.03 20.70 22.62
N PRO A 309 -15.07 21.49 22.94
CA PRO A 309 -16.34 20.94 23.44
C PRO A 309 -17.05 20.06 22.41
N GLN A 310 -17.00 20.45 21.13
CA GLN A 310 -17.56 19.67 20.03
C GLN A 310 -16.77 18.38 19.82
N ALA A 311 -15.44 18.46 19.80
CA ALA A 311 -14.55 17.30 19.67
C ALA A 311 -14.81 16.28 20.77
N ARG A 312 -14.89 16.72 22.04
CA ARG A 312 -15.22 15.85 23.19
C ARG A 312 -16.54 15.12 22.97
N THR A 313 -17.59 15.86 22.63
CA THR A 313 -18.94 15.30 22.44
C THR A 313 -18.95 14.27 21.32
N THR A 314 -18.34 14.60 20.17
CA THR A 314 -18.24 13.69 19.02
C THR A 314 -17.47 12.42 19.38
N LEU A 315 -16.29 12.54 19.99
CA LEU A 315 -15.43 11.40 20.31
C LEU A 315 -16.01 10.48 21.40
N LEU A 316 -16.73 11.04 22.37
CA LEU A 316 -17.50 10.24 23.33
C LEU A 316 -18.60 9.44 22.64
N GLY A 317 -19.36 10.07 21.75
CA GLY A 317 -20.37 9.38 20.95
C GLY A 317 -19.77 8.26 20.07
N VAL A 318 -18.57 8.47 19.52
CA VAL A 318 -17.83 7.42 18.82
C VAL A 318 -17.49 6.28 19.77
N LEU A 319 -16.92 6.57 20.94
CA LEU A 319 -16.50 5.56 21.91
C LEU A 319 -17.68 4.67 22.37
N ASP A 320 -18.85 5.27 22.53
CA ASP A 320 -20.10 4.56 22.89
C ASP A 320 -20.64 3.70 21.74
N ALA A 321 -20.44 4.13 20.49
CA ALA A 321 -20.92 3.43 19.30
C ALA A 321 -19.95 2.35 18.77
N LEU A 322 -18.67 2.37 19.17
CA LEU A 322 -17.69 1.38 18.71
C LEU A 322 -18.02 -0.02 19.26
N GLY A 323 -18.23 -0.96 18.34
CA GLY A 323 -18.40 -2.37 18.67
C GLY A 323 -17.19 -2.98 19.39
N PRO A 324 -17.35 -4.15 20.04
CA PRO A 324 -16.29 -4.77 20.83
C PRO A 324 -15.06 -5.20 20.01
N ALA A 325 -15.21 -5.44 18.70
CA ALA A 325 -14.13 -5.82 17.79
C ALA A 325 -13.28 -4.63 17.30
N GLU A 326 -13.70 -3.38 17.55
CA GLU A 326 -13.05 -2.15 17.07
C GLU A 326 -11.89 -1.70 18.00
N GLU A 327 -11.05 -2.65 18.39
CA GLU A 327 -10.02 -2.45 19.41
C GLU A 327 -8.94 -1.44 18.98
N LYS A 328 -8.48 -1.53 17.73
CA LYS A 328 -7.50 -0.57 17.16
C LYS A 328 -8.06 0.87 17.18
N GLN A 329 -9.32 1.03 16.75
CA GLN A 329 -9.95 2.34 16.69
C GLN A 329 -10.23 2.91 18.08
N ARG A 330 -10.59 2.06 19.05
CA ARG A 330 -10.80 2.45 20.44
C ARG A 330 -9.55 3.09 21.05
N ALA A 331 -8.37 2.54 20.80
CA ALA A 331 -7.11 3.14 21.26
C ALA A 331 -6.89 4.55 20.69
N VAL A 332 -7.17 4.76 19.40
CA VAL A 332 -7.04 6.07 18.75
C VAL A 332 -8.02 7.09 19.35
N VAL A 333 -9.30 6.71 19.51
CA VAL A 333 -10.34 7.61 20.06
C VAL A 333 -10.05 7.99 21.51
N LEU A 334 -9.56 7.06 22.33
CA LEU A 334 -9.11 7.35 23.70
C LEU A 334 -7.92 8.33 23.70
N GLY A 335 -6.95 8.15 22.80
CA GLY A 335 -5.84 9.08 22.63
C GLY A 335 -6.29 10.47 22.18
N ASP A 336 -7.26 10.56 21.26
CA ASP A 336 -7.81 11.83 20.81
C ASP A 336 -8.63 12.53 21.93
N LEU A 337 -9.39 11.79 22.73
CA LEU A 337 -10.05 12.34 23.94
C LEU A 337 -9.04 12.86 24.95
N ALA A 338 -7.96 12.12 25.19
CA ALA A 338 -6.87 12.59 26.03
C ALA A 338 -6.25 13.89 25.51
N ALA A 339 -6.10 14.04 24.20
CA ALA A 339 -5.61 15.26 23.57
C ALA A 339 -6.58 16.43 23.69
N VAL A 340 -7.90 16.17 23.61
CA VAL A 340 -8.93 17.18 23.90
C VAL A 340 -8.82 17.69 25.33
N GLU A 341 -8.69 16.81 26.32
CA GLU A 341 -8.57 17.22 27.72
C GLU A 341 -7.26 17.96 28.01
N ALA A 342 -6.15 17.52 27.41
CA ALA A 342 -4.87 18.21 27.54
C ALA A 342 -4.97 19.64 26.96
N ALA A 343 -5.57 19.79 25.77
CA ALA A 343 -5.79 21.11 25.16
C ALA A 343 -6.77 21.99 25.96
N ALA A 344 -7.68 21.38 26.71
CA ALA A 344 -8.63 22.07 27.59
C ALA A 344 -8.03 22.46 28.96
N GLY A 345 -6.76 22.14 29.22
CA GLY A 345 -6.11 22.41 30.51
C GLY A 345 -6.58 21.49 31.65
N ALA A 346 -7.02 20.28 31.34
CA ALA A 346 -7.47 19.27 32.29
C ALA A 346 -6.50 18.07 32.34
N PRO A 347 -5.31 18.21 32.97
CA PRO A 347 -4.24 17.21 32.92
C PRO A 347 -4.64 15.85 33.53
N GLU A 348 -5.43 15.82 34.60
CA GLU A 348 -5.89 14.58 35.23
C GLU A 348 -6.80 13.77 34.29
N ALA A 349 -7.75 14.44 33.65
CA ALA A 349 -8.66 13.80 32.70
C ALA A 349 -7.90 13.32 31.45
N ALA A 350 -6.93 14.11 30.98
CA ALA A 350 -6.05 13.74 29.88
C ALA A 350 -5.25 12.46 30.20
N CYS A 351 -4.60 12.41 31.38
CA CYS A 351 -3.91 11.23 31.85
C CYS A 351 -4.84 10.03 31.98
N GLY A 352 -6.06 10.20 32.51
CA GLY A 352 -7.05 9.13 32.64
C GLY A 352 -7.40 8.48 31.29
N TYR A 353 -7.62 9.27 30.24
CA TYR A 353 -7.86 8.74 28.89
C TYR A 353 -6.60 8.12 28.27
N ALA A 354 -5.43 8.73 28.45
CA ALA A 354 -4.16 8.21 27.94
C ALA A 354 -3.81 6.83 28.55
N VAL A 355 -4.05 6.68 29.85
CA VAL A 355 -3.90 5.42 30.61
C VAL A 355 -4.84 4.35 30.03
N ARG A 356 -6.11 4.67 29.78
CA ARG A 356 -7.06 3.75 29.13
C ARG A 356 -6.66 3.39 27.69
N ALA A 357 -6.05 4.32 26.97
CA ALA A 357 -5.52 4.04 25.63
C ALA A 357 -4.35 3.03 25.70
N LEU A 358 -3.45 3.17 26.69
CA LEU A 358 -2.38 2.20 26.94
C LEU A 358 -2.92 0.81 27.29
N ASP A 359 -3.95 0.72 28.15
CA ASP A 359 -4.62 -0.56 28.44
C ASP A 359 -5.14 -1.25 27.16
N GLN A 360 -5.68 -0.47 26.24
CA GLN A 360 -6.16 -0.99 24.96
C GLN A 360 -5.01 -1.43 24.05
N LEU A 361 -3.88 -0.71 24.05
CA LEU A 361 -2.69 -1.02 23.27
C LEU A 361 -1.93 -2.25 23.79
N GLU A 362 -2.01 -2.54 25.09
CA GLU A 362 -1.49 -3.79 25.68
C GLU A 362 -2.26 -5.01 25.17
N ARG A 363 -3.58 -4.87 24.96
CA ARG A 363 -4.42 -5.94 24.40
C ARG A 363 -4.21 -6.10 22.89
N THR A 364 -4.29 -4.98 22.17
CA THR A 364 -4.20 -4.95 20.70
C THR A 364 -3.34 -3.77 20.30
N TRP A 365 -2.08 -4.08 19.98
CA TRP A 365 -1.10 -3.09 19.58
C TRP A 365 -1.50 -2.38 18.30
N TYR A 366 -1.37 -1.05 18.30
CA TYR A 366 -1.56 -0.23 17.12
C TYR A 366 -0.68 1.03 17.19
N ALA A 367 0.26 1.17 16.25
CA ALA A 367 1.25 2.25 16.27
C ALA A 367 0.60 3.64 16.23
N MET A 368 -0.46 3.80 15.44
CA MET A 368 -1.26 5.03 15.40
C MET A 368 -1.84 5.44 16.75
N GLY A 369 -2.37 4.49 17.53
CA GLY A 369 -2.86 4.75 18.88
C GLY A 369 -1.73 5.16 19.82
N MET A 370 -0.58 4.49 19.72
CA MET A 370 0.61 4.83 20.50
C MET A 370 1.13 6.24 20.20
N ASP A 371 1.10 6.64 18.92
CA ASP A 371 1.51 7.98 18.50
C ASP A 371 0.60 9.06 19.08
N ARG A 372 -0.71 8.81 19.22
CA ARG A 372 -1.63 9.72 19.95
C ARG A 372 -1.25 9.86 21.43
N VAL A 373 -0.95 8.76 22.12
CA VAL A 373 -0.52 8.83 23.53
C VAL A 373 0.77 9.64 23.67
N ARG A 374 1.74 9.47 22.75
CA ARG A 374 2.97 10.26 22.73
C ARG A 374 2.74 11.74 22.42
N GLU A 375 1.76 12.07 21.57
CA GLU A 375 1.32 13.46 21.32
C GLU A 375 0.77 14.09 22.61
N VAL A 376 -0.11 13.38 23.32
CA VAL A 376 -0.68 13.83 24.59
C VAL A 376 0.39 14.04 25.64
N ARG A 377 1.33 13.10 25.79
CA ARG A 377 2.41 13.24 26.78
C ARG A 377 3.27 14.47 26.50
N ARG A 378 3.54 14.79 25.23
CA ARG A 378 4.24 16.03 24.84
C ARG A 378 3.42 17.27 25.19
N ALA A 379 2.11 17.26 24.94
CA ALA A 379 1.22 18.37 25.28
C ALA A 379 1.16 18.61 26.80
N LEU A 380 1.30 17.57 27.62
CA LEU A 380 1.33 17.64 29.09
C LEU A 380 2.69 18.04 29.68
N ALA A 381 3.71 18.38 28.87
CA ALA A 381 5.00 18.82 29.37
C ALA A 381 4.94 19.99 30.38
N PRO A 382 4.07 21.00 30.22
CA PRO A 382 3.90 22.05 31.24
C PRO A 382 3.41 21.53 32.61
N HIS A 383 2.77 20.36 32.64
CA HIS A 383 2.21 19.71 33.83
C HIS A 383 3.07 18.52 34.32
N GLN A 384 4.34 18.42 33.90
CA GLN A 384 5.22 17.29 34.22
C GLN A 384 5.39 16.99 35.72
N HIS A 385 5.11 17.96 36.59
CA HIS A 385 5.24 17.82 38.04
C HIS A 385 3.99 17.21 38.69
N GLU A 386 2.86 17.18 37.98
CA GLU A 386 1.62 16.58 38.47
C GLU A 386 1.80 15.07 38.68
N GLY A 387 1.12 14.52 39.70
CA GLY A 387 1.18 13.08 39.99
C GLY A 387 0.70 12.24 38.82
N CYS A 388 -0.44 12.62 38.22
CA CYS A 388 -1.03 11.88 37.11
C CYS A 388 -0.13 11.80 35.87
N VAL A 389 0.72 12.81 35.61
CA VAL A 389 1.66 12.80 34.47
C VAL A 389 2.85 11.89 34.75
N ARG A 390 3.32 11.85 36.00
CA ARG A 390 4.36 10.89 36.43
C ARG A 390 3.86 9.45 36.37
N ASP A 391 2.64 9.19 36.83
CA ASP A 391 2.02 7.87 36.72
C ASP A 391 1.86 7.43 35.26
N LEU A 392 1.52 8.37 34.36
CA LEU A 392 1.46 8.12 32.92
C LEU A 392 2.86 7.79 32.36
N ASP A 393 3.92 8.48 32.81
CA ASP A 393 5.30 8.19 32.43
C ASP A 393 5.74 6.79 32.88
N ASP A 394 5.43 6.41 34.12
CA ASP A 394 5.74 5.07 34.64
C ASP A 394 5.08 3.97 33.79
N ARG A 395 3.86 4.23 33.27
CA ARG A 395 3.16 3.32 32.37
C ARG A 395 3.74 3.32 30.96
N LEU A 396 4.08 4.49 30.43
CA LEU A 396 4.68 4.68 29.10
C LEU A 396 6.07 4.06 28.98
N TYR A 397 6.89 4.18 30.02
CA TYR A 397 8.27 3.70 30.05
C TYR A 397 8.45 2.42 30.88
N GLY A 398 7.35 1.81 31.33
CA GLY A 398 7.35 0.50 31.94
C GLY A 398 8.04 -0.54 31.04
N TRP A 399 8.69 -1.53 31.65
CA TRP A 399 9.53 -2.51 30.95
C TRP A 399 8.80 -3.22 29.80
N SER A 400 7.52 -3.57 29.97
CA SER A 400 6.69 -4.20 28.93
C SER A 400 6.47 -3.28 27.72
N THR A 401 6.17 -2.01 27.96
CA THR A 401 5.94 -0.98 26.94
C THR A 401 7.25 -0.63 26.22
N THR A 402 8.34 -0.48 26.97
CA THR A 402 9.68 -0.17 26.44
C THR A 402 10.22 -1.31 25.59
N VAL A 403 10.11 -2.57 26.04
CA VAL A 403 10.53 -3.74 25.25
C VAL A 403 9.66 -3.91 24.01
N SER A 404 8.34 -3.72 24.12
CA SER A 404 7.42 -3.82 22.97
C SER A 404 7.68 -2.73 21.91
N ALA A 405 8.08 -1.53 22.34
CA ALA A 405 8.41 -0.42 21.45
C ALA A 405 9.79 -0.55 20.80
N LEU A 406 10.74 -1.27 21.43
CA LEU A 406 12.10 -1.47 20.91
C LEU A 406 12.27 -2.75 20.07
N ALA A 407 11.41 -3.75 20.29
CA ALA A 407 11.51 -5.06 19.63
C ALA A 407 10.83 -5.12 18.25
N ARG A 408 10.25 -4.03 17.74
CA ARG A 408 9.39 -4.04 16.55
C ARG A 408 9.70 -2.91 15.59
#